data_AF-A0A2W5X757-F1
#
_entry.id   AF-A0A2W5X757-F1
#
_cell.length_a   1.000
_cell.length_b   1.000
_cell.length_c   1.000
_cell.angle_alpha   90.00
_cell.angle_beta   90.00
_cell.angle_gamma   90.00
#
_symmetry.space_group_name_H-M   'P 1'
#
loop_
_entity.id
_entity.type
_entity.pdbx_description
1 polymer ?
#
loop_
_entity_poly.entity_id
_entity_poly.type
_entity_poly.pdbx_seq_one_letter_code
_entity_poly.pdbx_strand_id
1 'polypeptide(L)'
;MMLPKAIEPKGMNSRTVFIAALQLQAHERDAFDIVWPRILQHVVDAGRTGAQLIVLPEGTVPAYVIGKEPIDPSVSERALNDVQEAARATGAVIVYGSVRTERNLTYNSAYVVDADGTLAGTADKCFLWHFDRQWFAPGSLRGPIQTSLGKLGVLICADGRVPTIARRLVDDGAEILVMPTAWVTSGRDPQNLENAQADLLARVRAQENLRPFVAANKVGVERRCVAYCGKSQILDSGGNTVARASQDRPEILTGSVALSRTIPARARARHDLRRAGSSRSSRIALTPFDDSAGVVRDLLRADYTLGPGNEPSPDAQIAIVDDATMMDPAGAIVWRAAGYRLLLWKTELPDMQLVRSFARARALELRLFVAVVAEDRYAFAVDPDGTIVCGTFGEFRTTLFHFEPARTAQTSVAPDTDIEEALGRF
;
A
#
# COMPACT_ATOMS: atom_id res chain seq x y z
N MET A 1 -23.63 16.66 -0.27
CA MET A 1 -24.01 16.30 1.13
C MET A 1 -22.71 16.21 1.94
N MET A 2 -22.57 16.87 3.10
CA MET A 2 -21.33 16.77 3.90
C MET A 2 -20.96 15.29 4.08
N LEU A 3 -19.66 14.95 3.95
CA LEU A 3 -19.11 13.65 4.40
C LEU A 3 -19.88 13.20 5.66
N PRO A 4 -20.24 11.92 5.83
CA PRO A 4 -20.55 11.46 7.17
C PRO A 4 -19.30 11.79 7.99
N LYS A 5 -19.40 12.86 8.80
CA LYS A 5 -18.33 13.28 9.69
C LYS A 5 -17.96 12.03 10.46
N ALA A 6 -16.71 11.60 10.35
CA ALA A 6 -16.14 10.78 11.39
C ALA A 6 -16.55 11.43 12.70
N ILE A 7 -17.31 10.70 13.52
CA ILE A 7 -17.74 11.20 14.81
C ILE A 7 -16.47 11.25 15.63
N GLU A 8 -15.81 12.41 15.66
CA GLU A 8 -14.76 12.68 16.62
C GLU A 8 -15.42 12.74 18.00
N PRO A 9 -15.13 11.80 18.91
CA PRO A 9 -15.56 11.92 20.28
C PRO A 9 -14.94 13.20 20.85
N LYS A 10 -15.78 14.15 21.28
CA LYS A 10 -15.34 15.36 22.00
C LYS A 10 -14.51 14.94 23.23
N GLY A 11 -13.25 15.35 23.27
CA GLY A 11 -12.41 15.29 24.47
C GLY A 11 -11.39 14.16 24.58
N MET A 12 -10.85 13.61 23.49
CA MET A 12 -9.78 12.61 23.58
C MET A 12 -8.40 13.21 23.36
N ASN A 13 -7.52 13.12 24.37
CA ASN A 13 -6.08 13.23 24.19
C ASN A 13 -5.64 12.17 23.17
N SER A 14 -5.27 12.58 21.95
CA SER A 14 -4.62 11.66 21.03
C SER A 14 -3.24 11.30 21.59
N ARG A 15 -3.00 10.02 21.84
CA ARG A 15 -1.68 9.53 22.23
C ARG A 15 -0.77 9.72 21.02
N THR A 16 0.30 10.50 21.18
CA THR A 16 1.35 10.64 20.17
C THR A 16 2.43 9.58 20.41
N VAL A 17 2.94 8.99 19.34
CA VAL A 17 4.05 8.03 19.36
C VAL A 17 5.20 8.61 18.55
N PHE A 18 6.40 8.65 19.13
CA PHE A 18 7.62 9.02 18.42
C PHE A 18 8.25 7.78 17.79
N ILE A 19 8.50 7.83 16.49
CA ILE A 19 8.84 6.67 15.66
C ILE A 19 10.19 6.91 14.99
N ALA A 20 10.98 5.84 14.87
CA ALA A 20 12.13 5.78 13.97
C ALA A 20 11.92 4.70 12.88
N ALA A 21 12.26 5.03 11.64
CA ALA A 21 12.32 4.06 10.53
C ALA A 21 13.74 4.05 9.95
N LEU A 22 14.38 2.90 9.95
CA LEU A 22 15.76 2.73 9.50
C LEU A 22 15.78 2.36 8.01
N GLN A 23 16.31 3.25 7.19
CA GLN A 23 16.67 2.95 5.82
C GLN A 23 18.09 2.38 5.77
N LEU A 24 18.22 1.10 5.45
CA LEU A 24 19.52 0.41 5.53
C LEU A 24 20.16 0.21 4.17
N GLN A 25 21.50 0.16 4.16
CA GLN A 25 22.24 -0.33 3.00
C GLN A 25 21.91 -1.81 2.76
N ALA A 26 21.63 -2.17 1.51
CA ALA A 26 21.56 -3.55 1.09
C ALA A 26 22.85 -4.29 1.45
N HIS A 27 22.72 -5.50 1.99
CA HIS A 27 23.85 -6.36 2.33
C HIS A 27 23.55 -7.79 1.91
N GLU A 28 24.61 -8.56 1.71
CA GLU A 28 24.50 -9.96 1.33
C GLU A 28 24.43 -10.85 2.57
N ARG A 29 23.79 -12.01 2.41
CA ARG A 29 23.67 -13.02 3.47
C ARG A 29 25.00 -13.34 4.14
N ASP A 30 26.07 -13.48 3.35
CA ASP A 30 27.39 -13.91 3.84
C ASP A 30 28.15 -12.77 4.54
N ALA A 31 27.63 -11.54 4.48
CA ALA A 31 28.16 -10.37 5.18
C ALA A 31 27.43 -10.10 6.51
N PHE A 32 26.49 -10.96 6.91
CA PHE A 32 25.67 -10.74 8.11
C PHE A 32 26.51 -10.45 9.35
N ASP A 33 27.48 -11.30 9.69
CA ASP A 33 28.30 -11.13 10.92
C ASP A 33 29.14 -9.83 10.91
N ILE A 34 29.43 -9.28 9.72
CA ILE A 34 30.17 -8.01 9.56
C ILE A 34 29.23 -6.80 9.69
N VAL A 35 28.02 -6.90 9.15
CA VAL A 35 27.08 -5.77 9.03
C VAL A 35 26.18 -5.65 10.25
N TRP A 36 25.79 -6.78 10.86
CA TRP A 36 24.83 -6.84 11.95
C TRP A 36 25.19 -5.97 13.16
N PRO A 37 26.44 -5.94 13.67
CA PRO A 37 26.80 -5.05 14.79
C PRO A 37 26.55 -3.57 14.49
N ARG A 38 26.71 -3.14 13.22
CA ARG A 38 26.45 -1.75 12.80
C ARG A 38 24.96 -1.46 12.73
N ILE A 39 24.17 -2.42 12.23
CA ILE A 39 22.70 -2.32 12.21
C ILE A 39 22.19 -2.19 13.65
N LEU A 40 22.67 -3.04 14.57
CA LEU A 40 22.31 -2.98 15.98
C LEU A 40 22.68 -1.64 16.62
N GLN A 41 23.85 -1.08 16.29
CA GLN A 41 24.22 0.25 16.74
C GLN A 41 23.25 1.33 16.24
N HIS A 42 22.78 1.26 14.99
CA HIS A 42 21.76 2.18 14.48
C HIS A 42 20.41 2.05 15.21
N VAL A 43 20.04 0.84 15.64
CA VAL A 43 18.84 0.62 16.48
C VAL A 43 19.01 1.31 17.82
N VAL A 44 20.16 1.13 18.48
CA VAL A 44 20.46 1.77 19.76
C VAL A 44 20.49 3.30 19.61
N ASP A 45 21.09 3.82 18.55
CA ASP A 45 21.16 5.26 18.28
C ASP A 45 19.78 5.85 18.01
N ALA A 46 18.93 5.15 17.27
CA ALA A 46 17.52 5.54 17.10
C ALA A 46 16.78 5.56 18.44
N GLY A 47 16.95 4.54 19.28
CA GLY A 47 16.36 4.49 20.61
C GLY A 47 16.83 5.62 21.54
N ARG A 48 18.11 6.02 21.46
CA ARG A 48 18.66 7.17 22.21
C ARG A 48 18.01 8.51 21.86
N THR A 49 17.37 8.62 20.69
CA THR A 49 16.57 9.81 20.34
C THR A 49 15.22 9.87 21.09
N GLY A 50 14.88 8.83 21.85
CA GLY A 50 13.59 8.66 22.51
C GLY A 50 12.53 7.99 21.62
N ALA A 51 12.93 7.43 20.48
CA ALA A 51 12.02 6.69 19.60
C ALA A 51 11.40 5.52 20.36
N GLN A 52 10.07 5.47 20.36
CA GLN A 52 9.31 4.46 21.07
C GLN A 52 9.03 3.24 20.19
N LEU A 53 8.97 3.44 18.88
CA LEU A 53 8.83 2.39 17.86
C LEU A 53 9.97 2.52 16.85
N ILE A 54 10.72 1.45 16.62
CA ILE A 54 11.82 1.39 15.66
C ILE A 54 11.49 0.31 14.61
N VAL A 55 11.43 0.69 13.35
CA VAL A 55 11.11 -0.24 12.24
C VAL A 55 12.32 -0.39 11.32
N LEU A 56 12.70 -1.64 11.05
CA LEU A 56 13.78 -2.04 10.17
C LEU A 56 13.23 -2.75 8.92
N PRO A 57 14.02 -2.82 7.83
CA PRO A 57 13.58 -3.41 6.57
C PRO A 57 13.29 -4.92 6.60
N GLU A 58 12.60 -5.36 5.55
CA GLU A 58 12.44 -6.78 5.21
C GLU A 58 13.81 -7.41 4.89
N GLY A 59 14.02 -8.66 5.32
CA GLY A 59 15.29 -9.34 5.10
C GLY A 59 16.47 -8.57 5.70
N THR A 60 16.29 -7.96 6.87
CA THR A 60 17.41 -7.42 7.65
C THR A 60 18.28 -8.55 8.18
N VAL A 61 17.69 -9.73 8.42
CA VAL A 61 18.38 -10.92 8.91
C VAL A 61 18.03 -12.14 8.03
N PRO A 62 19.01 -12.88 7.50
CA PRO A 62 20.41 -12.47 7.30
C PRO A 62 20.58 -11.51 6.12
N ALA A 63 19.61 -11.46 5.21
CA ALA A 63 19.54 -10.63 4.01
C ALA A 63 18.16 -10.85 3.35
N TYR A 64 17.86 -10.16 2.24
CA TYR A 64 16.63 -10.45 1.47
C TYR A 64 16.85 -11.58 0.47
N VAL A 65 17.98 -11.58 -0.22
CA VAL A 65 18.42 -12.61 -1.16
C VAL A 65 19.23 -13.66 -0.42
N ILE A 66 18.55 -14.72 0.02
CA ILE A 66 19.14 -15.77 0.87
C ILE A 66 19.79 -16.91 0.09
N GLY A 67 19.46 -17.10 -1.19
CA GLY A 67 20.05 -18.12 -2.04
C GLY A 67 19.59 -19.55 -1.74
N LYS A 68 20.23 -20.55 -2.36
CA LYS A 68 19.83 -21.97 -2.27
C LYS A 68 20.36 -22.70 -1.04
N GLU A 69 21.38 -22.15 -0.40
CA GLU A 69 22.01 -22.80 0.76
C GLU A 69 21.05 -22.83 1.96
N PRO A 70 21.04 -23.90 2.76
CA PRO A 70 20.22 -23.98 3.96
C PRO A 70 20.46 -22.78 4.89
N ILE A 71 19.41 -22.18 5.43
CA ILE A 71 19.53 -21.09 6.41
C ILE A 71 19.99 -21.68 7.74
N ASP A 72 21.07 -21.13 8.30
CA ASP A 72 21.50 -21.44 9.67
C ASP A 72 20.52 -20.78 10.66
N PRO A 73 19.72 -21.56 11.42
CA PRO A 73 18.76 -21.00 12.36
C PRO A 73 19.42 -20.15 13.46
N SER A 74 20.68 -20.45 13.80
CA SER A 74 21.41 -19.74 14.85
C SER A 74 21.60 -18.26 14.53
N VAL A 75 21.60 -17.88 13.25
CA VAL A 75 21.68 -16.47 12.82
C VAL A 75 20.45 -15.69 13.29
N SER A 76 19.27 -16.26 13.11
CA SER A 76 18.02 -15.60 13.50
C SER A 76 17.83 -15.61 15.01
N GLU A 77 18.28 -16.66 15.70
CA GLU A 77 18.29 -16.75 17.16
C GLU A 77 19.25 -15.72 17.80
N ARG A 78 20.48 -15.59 17.27
CA ARG A 78 21.43 -14.55 17.70
C ARG A 78 20.84 -13.15 17.50
N ALA A 79 20.32 -12.88 16.31
CA ALA A 79 19.71 -11.58 16.02
C ALA A 79 18.52 -11.27 16.94
N LEU A 80 17.67 -12.26 17.25
CA LEU A 80 16.58 -12.09 18.20
C LEU A 80 17.09 -11.71 19.59
N ASN A 81 18.08 -12.43 20.13
CA ASN A 81 18.66 -12.14 21.44
C ASN A 81 19.23 -10.70 21.49
N ASP A 82 19.97 -10.31 20.46
CA ASP A 82 20.55 -8.97 20.35
C ASP A 82 19.47 -7.88 20.29
N VAL A 83 18.39 -8.09 19.52
CA VAL A 83 17.27 -7.15 19.44
C VAL A 83 16.48 -7.10 20.76
N GLN A 84 16.34 -8.20 21.48
CA GLN A 84 15.72 -8.21 22.80
C GLN A 84 16.52 -7.41 23.82
N GLU A 85 17.85 -7.48 23.77
CA GLU A 85 18.72 -6.63 24.60
C GLU A 85 18.60 -5.16 24.20
N ALA A 86 18.64 -4.84 22.91
CA ALA A 86 18.48 -3.48 22.41
C ALA A 86 17.12 -2.88 22.78
N ALA A 87 16.03 -3.67 22.72
CA ALA A 87 14.71 -3.23 23.14
C ALA A 87 14.70 -2.82 24.62
N ARG A 88 15.24 -3.66 25.51
CA ARG A 88 15.37 -3.35 26.95
C ARG A 88 16.22 -2.11 27.20
N ALA A 89 17.33 -1.98 26.50
CA ALA A 89 18.26 -0.87 26.68
C ALA A 89 17.68 0.47 26.22
N THR A 90 16.82 0.45 25.19
CA THR A 90 16.23 1.67 24.60
C THR A 90 14.83 1.97 25.11
N GLY A 91 14.12 0.98 25.67
CA GLY A 91 12.70 1.08 26.00
C GLY A 91 11.80 1.19 24.77
N ALA A 92 12.26 0.75 23.59
CA ALA A 92 11.54 0.86 22.33
C ALA A 92 10.99 -0.49 21.87
N VAL A 93 9.81 -0.46 21.25
CA VAL A 93 9.29 -1.58 20.45
C VAL A 93 10.07 -1.63 19.14
N ILE A 94 10.62 -2.80 18.79
CA ILE A 94 11.44 -2.98 17.60
C ILE A 94 10.77 -3.98 16.65
N VAL A 95 10.62 -3.57 15.38
CA VAL A 95 10.08 -4.41 14.31
C VAL A 95 11.15 -4.60 13.25
N TYR A 96 11.50 -5.84 12.91
CA TYR A 96 12.53 -6.13 11.91
C TYR A 96 12.21 -7.35 11.06
N GLY A 97 12.65 -7.34 9.80
CA GLY A 97 12.52 -8.48 8.89
C GLY A 97 13.58 -9.54 9.14
N SER A 98 13.15 -10.79 9.30
CA SER A 98 14.00 -11.96 9.48
C SER A 98 13.39 -13.20 8.79
N VAL A 99 14.10 -14.31 8.87
CA VAL A 99 13.64 -15.61 8.38
C VAL A 99 13.17 -16.45 9.56
N ARG A 100 12.02 -17.11 9.41
CA ARG A 100 11.46 -17.98 10.44
C ARG A 100 11.28 -19.38 9.89
N THR A 101 11.77 -20.39 10.61
CA THR A 101 11.60 -21.79 10.21
C THR A 101 10.62 -22.48 11.15
N GLU A 102 9.60 -23.13 10.59
CA GLU A 102 8.63 -23.93 11.34
C GLU A 102 8.20 -25.13 10.53
N ARG A 103 8.26 -26.34 11.12
CA ARG A 103 7.83 -27.60 10.50
C ARG A 103 8.42 -27.81 9.09
N ASN A 104 9.72 -27.55 8.94
CA ASN A 104 10.49 -27.63 7.68
C ASN A 104 10.08 -26.63 6.59
N LEU A 105 9.27 -25.62 6.93
CA LEU A 105 8.97 -24.49 6.05
C LEU A 105 9.70 -23.25 6.54
N THR A 106 10.24 -22.49 5.60
CA THR A 106 10.86 -21.20 5.86
C THR A 106 9.89 -20.10 5.45
N TYR A 107 9.75 -19.07 6.26
CA TYR A 107 8.89 -17.92 6.03
C TYR A 107 9.70 -16.63 6.05
N ASN A 108 9.39 -15.73 5.12
CA ASN A 108 9.81 -14.34 5.21
C ASN A 108 8.93 -13.66 6.26
N SER A 109 9.54 -13.25 7.37
CA SER A 109 8.80 -12.88 8.57
C SER A 109 9.24 -11.52 9.11
N ALA A 110 8.32 -10.85 9.79
CA ALA A 110 8.62 -9.72 10.64
C ALA A 110 8.51 -10.14 12.09
N TYR A 111 9.53 -9.82 12.88
CA TYR A 111 9.57 -10.04 14.32
C TYR A 111 9.23 -8.73 15.02
N VAL A 112 8.38 -8.81 16.05
CA VAL A 112 7.99 -7.67 16.88
C VAL A 112 8.47 -7.94 18.31
N VAL A 113 9.46 -7.19 18.75
CA VAL A 113 10.01 -7.25 20.11
C VAL A 113 9.50 -6.05 20.88
N ASP A 114 8.84 -6.27 22.02
CA ASP A 114 8.30 -5.20 22.86
C ASP A 114 9.43 -4.51 23.66
N ALA A 115 9.13 -3.35 24.24
CA ALA A 115 10.08 -2.50 24.95
C ALA A 115 10.76 -3.17 26.17
N ASP A 116 10.19 -4.24 26.72
CA ASP A 116 10.77 -5.04 27.79
C ASP A 116 11.68 -6.20 27.27
N GLY A 117 11.85 -6.28 25.95
CA GLY A 117 12.58 -7.33 25.27
C GLY A 117 11.83 -8.64 25.13
N THR A 118 10.52 -8.69 25.38
CA THR A 118 9.71 -9.88 25.05
C THR A 118 9.45 -9.95 23.55
N LEU A 119 9.43 -11.16 22.99
CA LEU A 119 8.94 -11.36 21.62
C LEU A 119 7.41 -11.29 21.65
N ALA A 120 6.85 -10.15 21.29
CA ALA A 120 5.41 -9.92 21.28
C ALA A 120 4.70 -10.76 20.20
N GLY A 121 5.38 -11.03 19.09
CA GLY A 121 4.89 -11.92 18.05
C GLY A 121 5.67 -11.85 16.74
N THR A 122 5.21 -12.63 15.77
CA THR A 122 5.75 -12.65 14.41
C THR A 122 4.61 -12.59 13.39
N ALA A 123 4.85 -11.94 12.26
CA ALA A 123 3.99 -11.97 11.08
C ALA A 123 4.75 -12.63 9.92
N ASP A 124 4.07 -13.47 9.14
CA ASP A 124 4.64 -14.14 7.97
C ASP A 124 4.06 -13.51 6.70
N LYS A 125 4.92 -13.24 5.70
CA LYS A 125 4.54 -12.58 4.45
C LYS A 125 3.46 -13.39 3.73
N CYS A 126 2.29 -12.79 3.51
CA CYS A 126 1.14 -13.49 2.92
C CYS A 126 1.26 -13.61 1.41
N PHE A 127 1.74 -12.54 0.76
CA PHE A 127 1.95 -12.50 -0.68
C PHE A 127 3.43 -12.46 -1.03
N LEU A 128 3.92 -13.57 -1.57
CA LEU A 128 5.30 -13.71 -1.99
C LEU A 128 5.54 -12.94 -3.30
N TRP A 129 6.69 -12.27 -3.39
CA TRP A 129 7.06 -11.46 -4.54
C TRP A 129 8.15 -12.14 -5.37
N HIS A 130 7.91 -12.32 -6.68
CA HIS A 130 8.95 -12.68 -7.64
C HIS A 130 9.66 -13.99 -7.25
N PHE A 131 10.96 -13.95 -6.95
CA PHE A 131 11.74 -15.13 -6.60
C PHE A 131 11.52 -15.62 -5.15
N ASP A 132 10.70 -14.96 -4.34
CA ASP A 132 10.45 -15.35 -2.93
C ASP A 132 10.03 -16.83 -2.82
N ARG A 133 9.22 -17.33 -3.78
CA ARG A 133 8.77 -18.74 -3.82
C ARG A 133 9.90 -19.76 -3.93
N GLN A 134 11.11 -19.33 -4.29
CA GLN A 134 12.29 -20.20 -4.33
C GLN A 134 12.77 -20.57 -2.92
N TRP A 135 12.44 -19.77 -1.90
CA TRP A 135 12.97 -19.93 -0.55
C TRP A 135 11.91 -19.92 0.54
N PHE A 136 10.77 -19.28 0.31
CA PHE A 136 9.75 -19.04 1.32
C PHE A 136 8.42 -19.71 0.96
N ALA A 137 7.77 -20.25 1.99
CA ALA A 137 6.35 -20.59 1.94
C ALA A 137 5.50 -19.34 2.21
N PRO A 138 4.32 -19.21 1.56
CA PRO A 138 3.40 -18.11 1.87
C PRO A 138 2.86 -18.25 3.29
N GLY A 139 2.84 -17.14 4.01
CA GLY A 139 2.22 -17.03 5.33
C GLY A 139 0.69 -16.98 5.27
N SER A 140 0.08 -16.95 6.45
CA SER A 140 -1.35 -16.65 6.62
C SER A 140 -1.49 -15.34 7.39
N LEU A 141 -2.53 -14.55 7.07
CA LEU A 141 -2.77 -13.30 7.77
C LEU A 141 -3.09 -13.59 9.24
N ARG A 142 -2.22 -13.08 10.11
CA ARG A 142 -2.43 -13.08 11.56
C ARG A 142 -3.06 -11.74 11.96
N GLY A 143 -3.78 -11.73 13.07
CA GLY A 143 -4.27 -10.48 13.66
C GLY A 143 -3.12 -9.55 14.08
N PRO A 144 -3.42 -8.29 14.42
CA PRO A 144 -2.41 -7.34 14.86
C PRO A 144 -1.74 -7.80 16.16
N ILE A 145 -0.46 -7.47 16.31
CA ILE A 145 0.38 -7.88 17.43
C ILE A 145 0.25 -6.85 18.56
N GLN A 146 -0.11 -7.33 19.75
CA GLN A 146 -0.22 -6.49 20.94
C GLN A 146 1.18 -6.12 21.46
N THR A 147 1.42 -4.84 21.69
CA THR A 147 2.65 -4.33 22.33
C THR A 147 2.32 -3.28 23.41
N SER A 148 3.33 -2.80 24.13
CA SER A 148 3.22 -1.67 25.07
C SER A 148 2.78 -0.34 24.40
N LEU A 149 2.92 -0.22 23.08
CA LEU A 149 2.46 0.93 22.30
C LEU A 149 1.02 0.83 21.81
N GLY A 150 0.42 -0.35 21.90
CA GLY A 150 -0.86 -0.67 21.28
C GLY A 150 -0.73 -1.78 20.26
N LYS A 151 -1.77 -1.98 19.47
CA LYS A 151 -1.82 -3.05 18.46
C LYS A 151 -1.13 -2.63 17.16
N LEU A 152 -0.09 -3.35 16.77
CA LEU A 152 0.61 -3.15 15.49
C LEU A 152 0.03 -4.07 14.42
N GLY A 153 -0.47 -3.48 13.33
CA GLY A 153 -0.77 -4.20 12.11
C GLY A 153 0.49 -4.33 11.27
N VAL A 154 1.02 -5.54 11.15
CA VAL A 154 2.30 -5.80 10.45
C VAL A 154 2.05 -6.31 9.05
N LEU A 155 2.48 -5.55 8.05
CA LEU A 155 2.54 -5.96 6.65
C LEU A 155 3.99 -6.24 6.27
N ILE A 156 4.24 -7.07 5.27
CA ILE A 156 5.59 -7.29 4.74
C ILE A 156 5.61 -7.03 3.24
N CYS A 157 6.29 -5.95 2.85
CA CYS A 157 6.55 -5.59 1.46
C CYS A 157 5.32 -5.74 0.53
N ALA A 158 5.27 -6.81 -0.27
CA ALA A 158 4.20 -7.03 -1.25
C ALA A 158 2.80 -7.17 -0.65
N ASP A 159 2.66 -7.48 0.65
CA ASP A 159 1.38 -7.42 1.35
C ASP A 159 0.71 -6.04 1.22
N GLY A 160 1.51 -4.96 1.17
CA GLY A 160 1.02 -3.59 0.99
C GLY A 160 0.29 -3.35 -0.34
N ARG A 161 0.48 -4.21 -1.35
CA ARG A 161 -0.27 -4.15 -2.61
C ARG A 161 -1.70 -4.65 -2.47
N VAL A 162 -1.97 -5.50 -1.48
CA VAL A 162 -3.28 -6.10 -1.27
C VAL A 162 -4.05 -5.27 -0.23
N PRO A 163 -5.01 -4.43 -0.66
CA PRO A 163 -5.63 -3.43 0.21
C PRO A 163 -6.43 -4.06 1.36
N THR A 164 -6.95 -5.28 1.16
CA THR A 164 -7.72 -6.01 2.17
C THR A 164 -6.89 -6.49 3.36
N ILE A 165 -5.56 -6.69 3.23
CA ILE A 165 -4.70 -7.05 4.36
C ILE A 165 -4.65 -5.93 5.39
N ALA A 166 -4.27 -4.72 4.96
CA ALA A 166 -4.19 -3.56 5.85
C ALA A 166 -5.55 -3.29 6.52
N ARG A 167 -6.61 -3.37 5.71
CA ARG A 167 -7.99 -3.23 6.14
C ARG A 167 -8.36 -4.23 7.25
N ARG A 168 -8.08 -5.52 7.05
CA ARG A 168 -8.38 -6.57 8.03
C ARG A 168 -7.61 -6.38 9.33
N LEU A 169 -6.33 -6.01 9.27
CA LEU A 169 -5.54 -5.70 10.46
C LEU A 169 -6.16 -4.55 11.28
N VAL A 170 -6.68 -3.52 10.61
CA VAL A 170 -7.38 -2.41 11.27
C VAL A 170 -8.74 -2.83 11.82
N ASP A 171 -9.49 -3.67 11.12
CA ASP A 171 -10.73 -4.25 11.63
C ASP A 171 -10.51 -5.10 12.89
N ASP A 172 -9.38 -5.80 12.96
CA ASP A 172 -8.97 -6.57 14.14
C ASP A 172 -8.30 -5.68 15.24
N GLY A 173 -8.27 -4.36 15.02
CA GLY A 173 -7.94 -3.34 16.01
C GLY A 173 -6.54 -2.74 15.93
N ALA A 174 -5.84 -2.87 14.80
CA ALA A 174 -4.54 -2.20 14.62
C ALA A 174 -4.65 -0.67 14.78
N GLU A 175 -3.72 -0.10 15.54
CA GLU A 175 -3.60 1.33 15.84
C GLU A 175 -2.48 2.01 15.04
N ILE A 176 -1.48 1.22 14.60
CA ILE A 176 -0.39 1.63 13.72
C ILE A 176 -0.19 0.52 12.70
N LEU A 177 -0.03 0.87 11.43
CA LEU A 177 0.42 -0.05 10.40
C LEU A 177 1.94 0.08 10.23
N VAL A 178 2.66 -1.03 10.30
CA VAL A 178 4.11 -1.08 10.12
C VAL A 178 4.46 -2.05 9.00
N MET A 179 5.50 -1.70 8.24
CA MET A 179 5.90 -2.48 7.08
C MET A 179 7.41 -2.50 6.89
N PRO A 180 8.09 -3.52 7.43
CA PRO A 180 9.38 -3.95 6.91
C PRO A 180 9.25 -4.24 5.41
N THR A 181 10.08 -3.61 4.59
CA THR A 181 10.00 -3.77 3.14
C THR A 181 11.37 -3.82 2.46
N ALA A 182 11.41 -4.47 1.29
CA ALA A 182 12.52 -4.48 0.35
C ALA A 182 11.98 -4.03 -1.02
N TRP A 183 11.45 -2.81 -1.11
CA TRP A 183 10.87 -2.29 -2.35
C TRP A 183 11.95 -2.15 -3.42
N VAL A 184 11.83 -3.01 -4.41
CA VAL A 184 12.67 -2.99 -5.60
C VAL A 184 12.29 -1.82 -6.51
N THR A 185 13.29 -1.18 -7.09
CA THR A 185 13.05 -0.13 -8.08
C THR A 185 12.42 -0.71 -9.35
N SER A 186 11.59 0.10 -9.98
CA SER A 186 10.89 -0.12 -11.23
C SER A 186 10.80 1.24 -11.94
N GLY A 187 10.29 1.28 -13.17
CA GLY A 187 10.06 2.55 -13.87
C GLY A 187 10.86 2.69 -15.16
N ARG A 188 10.58 3.79 -15.87
CA ARG A 188 11.16 4.08 -17.19
C ARG A 188 12.31 5.07 -17.10
N ASP A 189 12.39 5.83 -16.02
CA ASP A 189 13.46 6.79 -15.76
C ASP A 189 14.61 6.10 -15.01
N PRO A 190 15.79 5.92 -15.61
CA PRO A 190 16.93 5.30 -14.94
C PRO A 190 17.50 6.13 -13.78
N GLN A 191 17.15 7.41 -13.65
CA GLN A 191 17.61 8.30 -12.58
C GLN A 191 16.62 8.41 -11.41
N ASN A 192 15.37 8.00 -11.62
CA ASN A 192 14.34 7.99 -10.58
C ASN A 192 14.01 6.55 -10.21
N LEU A 193 14.34 6.16 -8.98
CA LEU A 193 14.07 4.81 -8.50
C LEU A 193 12.60 4.70 -8.10
N GLU A 194 11.73 4.38 -9.05
CA GLU A 194 10.27 4.39 -8.83
C GLU A 194 9.77 3.07 -8.22
N ASN A 195 8.78 3.16 -7.35
CA ASN A 195 8.04 2.00 -6.89
C ASN A 195 6.61 2.42 -6.52
N ALA A 196 5.61 1.77 -7.11
CA ALA A 196 4.21 2.12 -6.87
C ALA A 196 3.80 2.08 -5.38
N GLN A 197 4.40 1.20 -4.57
CA GLN A 197 4.10 1.15 -3.14
C GLN A 197 4.71 2.35 -2.40
N ALA A 198 5.97 2.66 -2.68
CA ALA A 198 6.65 3.79 -2.06
C ALA A 198 6.07 5.14 -2.50
N ASP A 199 5.70 5.27 -3.77
CA ASP A 199 5.30 6.52 -4.42
C ASP A 199 3.79 6.78 -4.38
N LEU A 200 2.97 5.77 -4.07
CA LEU A 200 1.52 5.89 -4.08
C LEU A 200 0.83 5.07 -2.98
N LEU A 201 1.01 3.74 -2.97
CA LEU A 201 0.12 2.87 -2.19
C LEU A 201 0.30 3.05 -0.68
N ALA A 202 1.50 3.31 -0.15
CA ALA A 202 1.70 3.52 1.29
C ALA A 202 0.84 4.67 1.84
N ARG A 203 0.76 5.79 1.12
CA ARG A 203 -0.13 6.92 1.46
C ARG A 203 -1.60 6.51 1.43
N VAL A 204 -2.01 5.79 0.38
CA VAL A 204 -3.39 5.31 0.27
C VAL A 204 -3.73 4.35 1.40
N ARG A 205 -2.82 3.45 1.79
CA ARG A 205 -3.00 2.54 2.93
C ARG A 205 -3.19 3.27 4.24
N ALA A 206 -2.36 4.28 4.51
CA ALA A 206 -2.51 5.10 5.72
C ALA A 206 -3.89 5.78 5.77
N GLN A 207 -4.27 6.41 4.65
CA GLN A 207 -5.45 7.25 4.56
C GLN A 207 -6.77 6.46 4.51
N GLU A 208 -6.85 5.38 3.74
CA GLU A 208 -8.05 4.55 3.68
C GLU A 208 -8.32 3.85 5.01
N ASN A 209 -7.28 3.57 5.79
CA ASN A 209 -7.37 2.91 7.08
C ASN A 209 -7.43 3.89 8.26
N LEU A 210 -7.23 5.18 8.03
CA LEU A 210 -7.15 6.20 9.08
C LEU A 210 -6.15 5.80 10.18
N ARG A 211 -5.01 5.23 9.77
CA ARG A 211 -3.94 4.78 10.68
C ARG A 211 -2.59 5.32 10.21
N PRO A 212 -1.71 5.74 11.15
CA PRO A 212 -0.32 5.99 10.80
C PRO A 212 0.30 4.77 10.13
N PHE A 213 1.17 5.02 9.16
CA PHE A 213 1.81 3.98 8.37
C PHE A 213 3.32 4.20 8.34
N VAL A 214 4.09 3.19 8.73
CA VAL A 214 5.55 3.26 8.83
C VAL A 214 6.17 2.20 7.94
N ALA A 215 6.96 2.62 6.96
CA ALA A 215 7.71 1.70 6.09
C ALA A 215 9.21 1.95 6.22
N ALA A 216 9.97 0.87 6.43
CA ALA A 216 11.43 0.87 6.45
C ALA A 216 11.95 0.02 5.30
N ASN A 217 12.77 0.61 4.43
CA ASN A 217 13.25 0.00 3.20
C ASN A 217 14.79 -0.05 3.13
N LYS A 218 15.32 -0.77 2.15
CA LYS A 218 16.74 -0.77 1.80
C LYS A 218 17.07 0.23 0.69
N VAL A 219 18.36 0.58 0.57
CA VAL A 219 18.96 1.27 -0.58
C VAL A 219 20.09 0.45 -1.19
N GLY A 220 20.47 0.80 -2.42
CA GLY A 220 21.56 0.16 -3.14
C GLY A 220 21.17 -1.16 -3.77
N VAL A 221 22.17 -1.99 -4.07
CA VAL A 221 22.01 -3.22 -4.85
C VAL A 221 22.44 -4.43 -4.03
N GLU A 222 21.60 -5.45 -3.95
CA GLU A 222 21.88 -6.75 -3.30
C GLU A 222 22.19 -7.82 -4.36
N ARG A 223 23.26 -8.59 -4.12
CA ARG A 223 23.75 -9.66 -5.03
C ARG A 223 23.90 -9.22 -6.50
N ARG A 224 24.10 -7.91 -6.72
CA ARG A 224 24.19 -7.26 -8.05
C ARG A 224 22.96 -7.44 -8.94
N CYS A 225 21.82 -7.90 -8.42
CA CYS A 225 20.63 -8.21 -9.21
C CYS A 225 19.34 -7.60 -8.67
N VAL A 226 19.31 -7.17 -7.41
CA VAL A 226 18.15 -6.54 -6.78
C VAL A 226 18.50 -5.12 -6.39
N ALA A 227 17.92 -4.12 -7.06
CA ALA A 227 18.12 -2.72 -6.73
C ALA A 227 16.91 -2.19 -5.96
N TYR A 228 17.15 -1.55 -4.80
CA TYR A 228 16.09 -1.00 -3.96
C TYR A 228 15.91 0.49 -4.17
N CYS A 229 14.68 0.97 -3.98
CA CYS A 229 14.34 2.37 -4.23
C CYS A 229 14.45 3.30 -3.01
N GLY A 230 14.91 2.82 -1.84
CA GLY A 230 14.90 3.61 -0.61
C GLY A 230 13.49 4.08 -0.26
N LYS A 231 13.32 5.39 -0.05
CA LYS A 231 12.01 6.04 0.18
C LYS A 231 11.26 5.44 1.39
N SER A 232 12.01 5.02 2.42
CA SER A 232 11.43 4.75 3.74
C SER A 232 10.61 5.96 4.19
N GLN A 233 9.51 5.74 4.90
CA GLN A 233 8.56 6.82 5.18
C GLN A 233 7.73 6.59 6.44
N ILE A 234 7.43 7.70 7.11
CA ILE A 234 6.49 7.80 8.23
C ILE A 234 5.32 8.67 7.75
N LEU A 235 4.12 8.11 7.78
CA LEU A 235 2.90 8.75 7.32
C LEU A 235 1.91 8.89 8.47
N ASP A 236 1.21 10.02 8.54
CA ASP A 236 0.10 10.19 9.48
C ASP A 236 -1.16 9.43 9.02
N SER A 237 -2.21 9.46 9.84
CA SER A 237 -3.49 8.79 9.52
C SER A 237 -4.26 9.41 8.34
N GLY A 238 -3.90 10.62 7.91
CA GLY A 238 -4.41 11.25 6.69
C GLY A 238 -3.60 10.89 5.45
N GLY A 239 -2.53 10.11 5.59
CA GLY A 239 -1.59 9.79 4.52
C GLY A 239 -0.59 10.91 4.22
N ASN A 240 -0.52 11.95 5.05
CA ASN A 240 0.49 13.00 4.87
C ASN A 240 1.86 12.49 5.30
N THR A 241 2.89 12.94 4.59
CA THR A 241 4.27 12.58 4.88
C THR A 241 4.77 13.35 6.09
N VAL A 242 5.08 12.64 7.17
CA VAL A 242 5.78 13.19 8.34
C VAL A 242 7.28 13.20 8.09
N ALA A 243 7.81 12.09 7.57
CA ALA A 243 9.22 11.96 7.18
C ALA A 243 9.35 11.01 5.98
N ARG A 244 10.30 11.27 5.08
CA ARG A 244 10.63 10.42 3.94
C ARG A 244 12.12 10.47 3.65
N ALA A 245 12.74 9.31 3.48
CA ALA A 245 14.15 9.17 3.13
C ALA A 245 14.37 9.35 1.63
N SER A 246 15.63 9.55 1.25
CA SER A 246 16.06 9.56 -0.14
C SER A 246 15.91 8.18 -0.76
N GLN A 247 16.14 8.12 -2.07
CA GLN A 247 16.10 6.88 -2.83
C GLN A 247 17.40 6.07 -2.77
N ASP A 248 18.49 6.64 -2.25
CA ASP A 248 19.85 6.18 -2.56
C ASP A 248 20.83 6.11 -1.38
N ARG A 249 20.49 6.61 -0.18
CA ARG A 249 21.41 6.59 0.97
C ARG A 249 20.80 5.98 2.23
N PRO A 250 21.60 5.34 3.10
CA PRO A 250 21.13 4.89 4.41
C PRO A 250 20.79 6.08 5.31
N GLU A 251 19.67 6.02 6.02
CA GLU A 251 19.15 7.12 6.84
C GLU A 251 18.33 6.59 8.03
N ILE A 252 18.34 7.31 9.15
CA ILE A 252 17.41 7.09 10.27
C ILE A 252 16.37 8.20 10.19
N LEU A 253 15.15 7.87 9.79
CA LEU A 253 14.03 8.79 9.81
C LEU A 253 13.41 8.80 11.19
N THR A 254 13.02 9.98 11.67
CA THR A 254 12.23 10.10 12.90
C THR A 254 11.01 10.98 12.68
N GLY A 255 9.95 10.73 13.43
CA GLY A 255 8.71 11.49 13.31
C GLY A 255 7.68 11.11 14.37
N SER A 256 6.86 12.08 14.76
CA SER A 256 5.76 11.88 15.71
C SER A 256 4.45 11.71 14.95
N VAL A 257 3.66 10.70 15.32
CA VAL A 257 2.32 10.48 14.77
C VAL A 257 1.30 10.41 15.88
N ALA A 258 0.14 11.04 15.67
CA ALA A 258 -1.00 10.92 16.56
C ALA A 258 -1.76 9.63 16.24
N LEU A 259 -2.03 8.82 17.27
CA LEU A 259 -2.89 7.64 17.13
C LEU A 259 -4.34 8.07 16.98
N SER A 260 -5.03 7.46 16.02
CA SER A 260 -6.45 7.67 15.80
C SER A 260 -7.23 6.44 16.25
N ARG A 261 -8.36 6.68 16.90
CA ARG A 261 -9.36 5.65 17.21
C ARG A 261 -10.53 5.65 16.22
N THR A 262 -10.49 6.53 15.22
CA THR A 262 -11.54 6.62 14.22
C THR A 262 -11.66 5.30 13.47
N ILE A 263 -12.88 4.82 13.32
CA ILE A 263 -13.18 3.61 12.55
C ILE A 263 -13.40 4.05 11.10
N PRO A 264 -12.66 3.49 10.13
CA PRO A 264 -12.87 3.78 8.73
C PRO A 264 -14.28 3.39 8.27
N ALA A 265 -14.89 4.22 7.44
CA ALA A 265 -16.19 3.93 6.85
C ALA A 265 -16.12 2.69 5.93
N ARG A 266 -17.24 1.98 5.80
CA ARG A 266 -17.42 0.83 4.92
C ARG A 266 -18.36 1.19 3.78
N ALA A 267 -18.03 0.74 2.58
CA ALA A 267 -18.97 0.76 1.47
C ALA A 267 -20.15 -0.16 1.80
N ARG A 268 -21.36 0.20 1.35
CA ARG A 268 -22.52 -0.67 1.50
C ARG A 268 -22.35 -1.91 0.61
N ALA A 269 -22.63 -3.09 1.16
CA ALA A 269 -22.65 -4.32 0.39
C ALA A 269 -23.66 -4.22 -0.76
N ARG A 270 -23.23 -4.60 -1.97
CA ARG A 270 -24.08 -4.70 -3.16
C ARG A 270 -24.34 -6.18 -3.42
N HIS A 271 -25.58 -6.62 -3.22
CA HIS A 271 -25.99 -8.02 -3.37
C HIS A 271 -26.63 -8.32 -4.74
N ASP A 272 -26.87 -7.28 -5.54
CA ASP A 272 -27.63 -7.30 -6.79
C ASP A 272 -26.76 -6.95 -8.03
N LEU A 273 -25.45 -7.19 -7.94
CA LEU A 273 -24.53 -6.92 -9.05
C LEU A 273 -24.81 -7.86 -10.23
N ARG A 274 -25.13 -7.26 -11.39
CA ARG A 274 -25.18 -8.00 -12.65
C ARG A 274 -23.75 -8.38 -13.06
N ARG A 275 -23.57 -9.60 -13.56
CA ARG A 275 -22.30 -9.96 -14.21
C ARG A 275 -22.11 -9.10 -15.46
N ALA A 276 -20.95 -8.48 -15.60
CA ALA A 276 -20.59 -7.79 -16.82
C ALA A 276 -20.44 -8.81 -17.96
N GLY A 277 -20.95 -8.46 -19.14
CA GLY A 277 -20.75 -9.23 -20.36
C GLY A 277 -19.41 -8.94 -21.02
N SER A 278 -19.30 -9.13 -22.34
CA SER A 278 -18.12 -8.73 -23.11
C SER A 278 -18.14 -7.22 -23.36
N SER A 279 -17.04 -6.53 -23.08
CA SER A 279 -16.86 -5.12 -23.43
C SER A 279 -16.12 -4.98 -24.78
N ARG A 280 -16.52 -4.01 -25.61
CA ARG A 280 -15.79 -3.63 -26.83
C ARG A 280 -14.87 -2.44 -26.57
N SER A 281 -13.84 -2.27 -27.40
CA SER A 281 -13.05 -1.03 -27.37
C SER A 281 -13.92 0.16 -27.75
N SER A 282 -13.71 1.31 -27.11
CA SER A 282 -14.55 2.50 -27.32
C SER A 282 -13.78 3.80 -27.05
N ARG A 283 -14.14 4.86 -27.78
CA ARG A 283 -13.70 6.24 -27.55
C ARG A 283 -14.64 6.89 -26.54
N ILE A 284 -14.13 7.24 -25.36
CA ILE A 284 -14.94 7.79 -24.28
C ILE A 284 -14.52 9.24 -24.03
N ALA A 285 -15.46 10.16 -24.24
CA ALA A 285 -15.30 11.56 -23.86
C ALA A 285 -15.59 11.73 -22.36
N LEU A 286 -14.85 12.61 -21.71
CA LEU A 286 -15.06 13.01 -20.33
C LEU A 286 -15.26 14.52 -20.24
N THR A 287 -16.23 14.92 -19.44
CA THR A 287 -16.56 16.32 -19.16
C THR A 287 -17.05 16.46 -17.72
N PRO A 288 -16.66 17.51 -16.98
CA PRO A 288 -17.22 17.82 -15.68
C PRO A 288 -18.52 18.61 -15.77
N PHE A 289 -19.01 18.94 -16.98
CA PHE A 289 -20.24 19.68 -17.23
C PHE A 289 -21.27 18.81 -17.96
N ASP A 290 -22.54 19.17 -17.83
CA ASP A 290 -23.65 18.50 -18.51
C ASP A 290 -23.48 18.50 -20.04
N ASP A 291 -23.47 17.30 -20.63
CA ASP A 291 -23.46 17.07 -22.08
C ASP A 291 -24.72 16.32 -22.54
N SER A 292 -25.87 16.58 -21.91
CA SER A 292 -27.16 16.00 -22.33
C SER A 292 -27.52 16.30 -23.78
N ALA A 293 -27.03 17.42 -24.33
CA ALA A 293 -27.20 17.80 -25.73
C ALA A 293 -26.25 17.05 -26.70
N GLY A 294 -25.26 16.30 -26.20
CA GLY A 294 -24.32 15.50 -27.00
C GLY A 294 -23.28 16.32 -27.77
N VAL A 295 -23.09 17.59 -27.42
CA VAL A 295 -22.15 18.50 -28.08
C VAL A 295 -20.71 18.00 -27.97
N VAL A 296 -20.30 17.56 -26.78
CA VAL A 296 -18.94 17.05 -26.53
C VAL A 296 -18.74 15.71 -27.23
N ARG A 297 -19.75 14.83 -27.17
CA ARG A 297 -19.72 13.53 -27.87
C ARG A 297 -19.44 13.72 -29.36
N ASP A 298 -20.20 14.62 -29.99
CA ASP A 298 -20.14 14.83 -31.43
C ASP A 298 -18.86 15.55 -31.83
N LEU A 299 -18.43 16.56 -31.05
CA LEU A 299 -17.17 17.29 -31.24
C LEU A 299 -15.96 16.35 -31.24
N LEU A 300 -15.90 15.43 -30.27
CA LEU A 300 -14.77 14.52 -30.09
C LEU A 300 -14.92 13.21 -30.87
N ARG A 301 -16.05 13.03 -31.57
CA ARG A 301 -16.44 11.77 -32.24
C ARG A 301 -16.30 10.58 -31.30
N ALA A 302 -16.84 10.71 -30.10
CA ALA A 302 -16.79 9.68 -29.07
C ALA A 302 -17.96 8.71 -29.22
N ASP A 303 -17.75 7.44 -28.84
CA ASP A 303 -18.83 6.45 -28.72
C ASP A 303 -19.75 6.82 -27.54
N TYR A 304 -19.17 7.34 -26.45
CA TYR A 304 -19.86 7.70 -25.22
C TYR A 304 -19.29 9.00 -24.63
N THR A 305 -20.10 9.76 -23.91
CA THR A 305 -19.65 10.83 -23.00
C THR A 305 -19.98 10.43 -21.57
N LEU A 306 -19.03 10.59 -20.64
CA LEU A 306 -19.27 10.50 -19.21
C LEU A 306 -19.12 11.89 -18.59
N GLY A 307 -20.17 12.34 -17.91
CA GLY A 307 -20.24 13.63 -17.24
C GLY A 307 -21.47 13.73 -16.35
N PRO A 308 -21.72 14.89 -15.71
CA PRO A 308 -23.01 15.19 -15.09
C PRO A 308 -24.14 15.00 -16.12
N GLY A 309 -25.27 14.42 -15.73
CA GLY A 309 -26.41 14.21 -16.65
C GLY A 309 -26.30 13.05 -17.65
N ASN A 310 -25.10 12.57 -17.97
CA ASN A 310 -24.91 11.44 -18.88
C ASN A 310 -24.70 10.13 -18.09
N GLU A 311 -25.69 9.24 -18.11
CA GLU A 311 -25.50 7.87 -17.65
C GLU A 311 -24.98 6.99 -18.79
N PRO A 312 -23.94 6.16 -18.55
CA PRO A 312 -23.52 5.19 -19.54
C PRO A 312 -24.69 4.25 -19.88
N SER A 313 -24.87 3.94 -21.16
CA SER A 313 -25.83 2.92 -21.59
C SER A 313 -25.59 1.62 -20.79
N PRO A 314 -26.64 0.87 -20.42
CA PRO A 314 -26.49 -0.45 -19.81
C PRO A 314 -25.53 -1.38 -20.56
N ASP A 315 -25.41 -1.21 -21.88
CA ASP A 315 -24.52 -1.99 -22.75
C ASP A 315 -23.03 -1.63 -22.60
N ALA A 316 -22.72 -0.45 -22.06
CA ALA A 316 -21.35 0.04 -21.92
C ALA A 316 -20.58 -0.68 -20.80
N GLN A 317 -21.27 -1.42 -19.92
CA GLN A 317 -20.67 -2.19 -18.81
C GLN A 317 -19.74 -1.34 -17.92
N ILE A 318 -20.11 -0.07 -17.75
CA ILE A 318 -19.45 0.89 -16.86
C ILE A 318 -20.22 0.91 -15.55
N ALA A 319 -19.55 0.63 -14.43
CA ALA A 319 -20.17 0.74 -13.12
C ALA A 319 -20.01 2.17 -12.58
N ILE A 320 -21.11 2.80 -12.17
CA ILE A 320 -21.07 4.07 -11.46
C ILE A 320 -20.82 3.77 -9.98
N VAL A 321 -19.77 4.38 -9.42
CA VAL A 321 -19.36 4.19 -8.02
C VAL A 321 -19.21 5.54 -7.31
N ASP A 322 -19.44 5.52 -6.01
CA ASP A 322 -19.37 6.69 -5.13
C ASP A 322 -18.06 6.74 -4.32
N ASP A 323 -17.88 7.82 -3.55
CA ASP A 323 -16.72 8.02 -2.68
C ASP A 323 -16.54 6.88 -1.67
N ALA A 324 -17.63 6.39 -1.07
CA ALA A 324 -17.56 5.30 -0.10
C ALA A 324 -17.01 4.01 -0.74
N THR A 325 -17.45 3.69 -1.97
CA THR A 325 -17.00 2.52 -2.73
C THR A 325 -15.52 2.61 -3.08
N MET A 326 -15.04 3.80 -3.48
CA MET A 326 -13.65 3.97 -3.91
C MET A 326 -12.67 4.11 -2.75
N MET A 327 -13.12 4.69 -1.63
CA MET A 327 -12.31 4.85 -0.43
C MET A 327 -12.21 3.57 0.41
N ASP A 328 -13.18 2.66 0.31
CA ASP A 328 -13.11 1.35 0.96
C ASP A 328 -12.49 0.30 0.04
N PRO A 329 -11.33 -0.31 0.39
CA PRO A 329 -10.76 -1.46 -0.30
C PRO A 329 -11.79 -2.47 -0.80
N ALA A 330 -12.66 -2.94 0.07
CA ALA A 330 -13.65 -3.97 -0.24
C ALA A 330 -14.75 -3.49 -1.20
N GLY A 331 -15.03 -2.18 -1.23
CA GLY A 331 -16.11 -1.59 -2.01
C GLY A 331 -15.92 -1.74 -3.51
N ALA A 332 -14.72 -1.44 -4.02
CA ALA A 332 -14.45 -1.51 -5.46
C ALA A 332 -14.15 -2.95 -5.96
N ILE A 333 -13.70 -3.83 -5.06
CA ILE A 333 -13.35 -5.22 -5.34
C ILE A 333 -14.53 -6.01 -5.93
N VAL A 334 -15.72 -5.86 -5.35
CA VAL A 334 -16.91 -6.61 -5.79
C VAL A 334 -17.30 -6.33 -7.24
N TRP A 335 -17.05 -5.11 -7.72
CA TRP A 335 -17.29 -4.74 -9.12
C TRP A 335 -16.31 -5.42 -10.06
N ARG A 336 -15.02 -5.45 -9.70
CA ARG A 336 -14.02 -6.17 -10.48
C ARG A 336 -14.34 -7.66 -10.55
N ALA A 337 -14.71 -8.27 -9.43
CA ALA A 337 -15.12 -9.68 -9.35
C ALA A 337 -16.39 -9.98 -10.18
N ALA A 338 -17.31 -9.01 -10.29
CA ALA A 338 -18.48 -9.11 -11.16
C ALA A 338 -18.16 -8.95 -12.66
N GLY A 339 -16.90 -8.71 -13.03
CA GLY A 339 -16.42 -8.63 -14.42
C GLY A 339 -16.24 -7.21 -14.96
N TYR A 340 -16.55 -6.17 -14.19
CA TYR A 340 -16.42 -4.79 -14.66
C TYR A 340 -14.96 -4.42 -14.94
N ARG A 341 -14.76 -3.69 -16.04
CA ARG A 341 -13.43 -3.30 -16.56
C ARG A 341 -13.20 -1.78 -16.56
N LEU A 342 -14.25 -1.01 -16.31
CA LEU A 342 -14.22 0.45 -16.16
C LEU A 342 -15.20 0.86 -15.05
N LEU A 343 -14.69 1.61 -14.08
CA LEU A 343 -15.49 2.27 -13.04
C LEU A 343 -15.59 3.77 -13.36
N LEU A 344 -16.82 4.31 -13.32
CA LEU A 344 -17.08 5.75 -13.32
C LEU A 344 -17.28 6.20 -11.88
N TRP A 345 -16.24 6.79 -11.30
CA TRP A 345 -16.29 7.40 -9.99
C TRP A 345 -16.84 8.82 -10.07
N LYS A 346 -18.06 9.01 -9.57
CA LYS A 346 -18.64 10.33 -9.33
C LYS A 346 -18.28 10.77 -7.91
N THR A 347 -17.58 11.89 -7.77
CA THR A 347 -16.99 12.30 -6.49
C THR A 347 -17.37 13.71 -6.08
N GLU A 348 -17.73 13.86 -4.80
CA GLU A 348 -17.94 15.17 -4.14
C GLU A 348 -16.71 15.58 -3.31
N LEU A 349 -15.65 14.76 -3.28
CA LEU A 349 -14.47 15.04 -2.47
C LEU A 349 -13.79 16.34 -2.91
N PRO A 350 -13.46 17.27 -1.99
CA PRO A 350 -12.91 18.57 -2.33
C PRO A 350 -11.44 18.49 -2.78
N ASP A 351 -10.69 17.51 -2.26
CA ASP A 351 -9.25 17.36 -2.51
C ASP A 351 -8.97 16.55 -3.78
N MET A 352 -8.45 17.23 -4.81
CA MET A 352 -8.08 16.62 -6.07
C MET A 352 -6.91 15.63 -5.95
N GLN A 353 -5.93 15.91 -5.08
CA GLN A 353 -4.77 15.02 -4.91
C GLN A 353 -5.16 13.71 -4.23
N LEU A 354 -6.08 13.80 -3.27
CA LEU A 354 -6.74 12.64 -2.68
C LEU A 354 -7.43 11.78 -3.75
N VAL A 355 -8.32 12.40 -4.53
CA VAL A 355 -9.08 11.71 -5.59
C VAL A 355 -8.14 11.06 -6.61
N ARG A 356 -7.10 11.77 -7.05
CA ARG A 356 -6.08 11.23 -7.95
C ARG A 356 -5.37 10.02 -7.35
N SER A 357 -5.00 10.08 -6.07
CA SER A 357 -4.27 9.00 -5.42
C SER A 357 -5.11 7.72 -5.33
N PHE A 358 -6.37 7.84 -4.91
CA PHE A 358 -7.29 6.70 -4.84
C PHE A 358 -7.65 6.15 -6.22
N ALA A 359 -7.93 7.02 -7.21
CA ALA A 359 -8.24 6.56 -8.56
C ALA A 359 -7.07 5.75 -9.15
N ARG A 360 -5.84 6.24 -8.96
CA ARG A 360 -4.61 5.54 -9.38
C ARG A 360 -4.39 4.24 -8.63
N ALA A 361 -4.56 4.23 -7.31
CA ALA A 361 -4.40 3.03 -6.50
C ALA A 361 -5.43 1.97 -6.90
N ARG A 362 -6.72 2.31 -7.00
CA ARG A 362 -7.77 1.37 -7.41
C ARG A 362 -7.57 0.85 -8.82
N ALA A 363 -7.13 1.68 -9.77
CA ALA A 363 -6.82 1.22 -11.11
C ALA A 363 -5.68 0.18 -11.13
N LEU A 364 -4.60 0.44 -10.38
CA LEU A 364 -3.46 -0.48 -10.23
C LEU A 364 -3.84 -1.78 -9.53
N GLU A 365 -4.50 -1.67 -8.39
CA GLU A 365 -4.90 -2.80 -7.55
C GLU A 365 -5.93 -3.66 -8.25
N LEU A 366 -6.89 -3.06 -8.97
CA LEU A 366 -8.01 -3.76 -9.59
C LEU A 366 -7.79 -4.12 -11.07
N ARG A 367 -6.66 -3.70 -11.64
CA ARG A 367 -6.30 -3.87 -13.06
C ARG A 367 -7.46 -3.50 -13.99
N LEU A 368 -8.05 -2.33 -13.75
CA LEU A 368 -9.19 -1.78 -14.50
C LEU A 368 -9.00 -0.29 -14.77
N PHE A 369 -9.82 0.27 -15.66
CA PHE A 369 -9.85 1.71 -15.87
C PHE A 369 -10.71 2.40 -14.81
N VAL A 370 -10.31 3.59 -14.38
CA VAL A 370 -11.11 4.45 -13.52
C VAL A 370 -11.31 5.79 -14.21
N ALA A 371 -12.55 6.09 -14.62
CA ALA A 371 -12.95 7.43 -15.00
C ALA A 371 -13.45 8.16 -13.76
N VAL A 372 -13.03 9.41 -13.57
CA VAL A 372 -13.44 10.26 -12.46
C VAL A 372 -14.17 11.46 -13.02
N VAL A 373 -15.31 11.78 -12.41
CA VAL A 373 -16.07 13.01 -12.67
C VAL A 373 -16.34 13.68 -11.33
N ALA A 374 -15.72 14.83 -11.11
CA ALA A 374 -16.03 15.76 -10.05
C ALA A 374 -16.84 16.91 -10.67
N GLU A 375 -18.14 16.92 -10.41
CA GLU A 375 -19.11 17.85 -10.99
C GLU A 375 -18.62 19.31 -10.92
N ASP A 376 -18.73 19.99 -12.07
CA ASP A 376 -18.31 21.37 -12.34
C ASP A 376 -16.84 21.71 -12.04
N ARG A 377 -16.01 20.72 -11.68
CA ARG A 377 -14.62 20.92 -11.27
C ARG A 377 -13.63 20.28 -12.23
N TYR A 378 -13.69 18.97 -12.39
CA TYR A 378 -12.74 18.24 -13.25
C TYR A 378 -13.22 16.82 -13.58
N ALA A 379 -12.73 16.29 -14.70
CA ALA A 379 -12.85 14.90 -15.06
C ALA A 379 -11.50 14.36 -15.57
N PHE A 380 -11.19 13.10 -15.32
CA PHE A 380 -9.98 12.44 -15.83
C PHE A 380 -10.14 10.92 -15.89
N ALA A 381 -9.29 10.25 -16.67
CA ALA A 381 -9.25 8.80 -16.72
C ALA A 381 -7.88 8.28 -16.26
N VAL A 382 -7.92 7.13 -15.58
CA VAL A 382 -6.75 6.36 -15.18
C VAL A 382 -6.83 4.98 -15.84
N ASP A 383 -5.71 4.53 -16.37
CA ASP A 383 -5.58 3.19 -16.94
C ASP A 383 -5.17 2.13 -15.90
N PRO A 384 -5.21 0.83 -16.24
CA PRO A 384 -4.85 -0.26 -15.31
C PRO A 384 -3.41 -0.21 -14.76
N ASP A 385 -2.53 0.60 -15.35
CA ASP A 385 -1.16 0.81 -14.91
C ASP A 385 -1.05 2.02 -13.95
N GLY A 386 -2.19 2.59 -13.53
CA GLY A 386 -2.24 3.73 -12.62
C GLY A 386 -1.82 5.05 -13.26
N THR A 387 -1.77 5.11 -14.60
CA THR A 387 -1.40 6.31 -15.33
C THR A 387 -2.64 7.14 -15.63
N ILE A 388 -2.59 8.44 -15.33
CA ILE A 388 -3.63 9.36 -15.78
C ILE A 388 -3.44 9.55 -17.29
N VAL A 389 -4.35 9.03 -18.10
CA VAL A 389 -4.23 9.03 -19.57
C VAL A 389 -4.86 10.25 -20.23
N CYS A 390 -5.79 10.91 -19.55
CA CYS A 390 -6.43 12.14 -20.02
C CYS A 390 -7.05 12.90 -18.83
N GLY A 391 -7.33 14.19 -18.99
CA GLY A 391 -8.02 14.97 -17.97
C GLY A 391 -8.34 16.40 -18.38
N THR A 392 -9.30 17.01 -17.69
CA THR A 392 -9.72 18.41 -17.85
C THR A 392 -8.96 19.30 -16.86
N PHE A 393 -7.65 19.39 -17.04
CA PHE A 393 -6.77 20.17 -16.18
C PHE A 393 -6.54 21.58 -16.74
N GLY A 394 -6.39 22.59 -15.88
CA GLY A 394 -6.18 23.97 -16.33
C GLY A 394 -7.36 24.50 -17.17
N GLU A 395 -7.07 24.91 -18.41
CA GLU A 395 -8.08 25.47 -19.33
C GLU A 395 -8.89 24.41 -20.07
N PHE A 396 -8.46 23.14 -20.06
CA PHE A 396 -9.20 22.07 -20.73
C PHE A 396 -10.54 21.83 -20.02
N ARG A 397 -11.62 21.75 -20.81
CA ARG A 397 -12.99 21.55 -20.33
C ARG A 397 -13.56 20.18 -20.69
N THR A 398 -13.00 19.53 -21.70
CA THR A 398 -13.40 18.20 -22.17
C THR A 398 -12.15 17.42 -22.56
N THR A 399 -12.21 16.10 -22.47
CA THR A 399 -11.09 15.24 -22.86
C THR A 399 -11.59 13.91 -23.43
N LEU A 400 -10.69 13.11 -24.00
CA LEU A 400 -11.01 11.82 -24.62
C LEU A 400 -9.97 10.79 -24.20
N PHE A 401 -10.40 9.55 -23.94
CA PHE A 401 -9.50 8.40 -23.88
C PHE A 401 -10.05 7.21 -24.65
N HIS A 402 -9.16 6.28 -24.98
CA HIS A 402 -9.53 5.01 -25.60
C HIS A 402 -9.63 3.96 -24.50
N PHE A 403 -10.83 3.43 -24.32
CA PHE A 403 -11.07 2.29 -23.46
C PHE A 403 -10.78 1.01 -24.25
N GLU A 404 -9.79 0.25 -23.78
CA GLU A 404 -9.35 -1.00 -24.38
C GLU A 404 -9.45 -2.13 -23.34
N PRO A 405 -10.57 -2.89 -23.34
CA PRO A 405 -10.80 -3.95 -22.35
C PRO A 405 -9.66 -4.96 -22.26
N ALA A 406 -8.96 -5.23 -23.36
CA ALA A 406 -7.81 -6.15 -23.39
C ALA A 406 -6.69 -5.75 -22.40
N ARG A 407 -6.50 -4.45 -22.12
CA ARG A 407 -5.51 -3.98 -21.13
C ARG A 407 -5.85 -4.39 -19.69
N THR A 408 -7.10 -4.83 -19.44
CA THR A 408 -7.58 -5.29 -18.13
C THR A 408 -7.52 -6.82 -17.96
N ALA A 409 -7.06 -7.54 -18.99
CA ALA A 409 -6.95 -8.99 -18.98
C ALA A 409 -5.80 -9.50 -18.10
N GLN A 410 -4.76 -8.68 -17.88
CA GLN A 410 -3.69 -8.99 -16.93
C GLN A 410 -4.21 -8.77 -15.51
N THR A 411 -4.44 -9.88 -14.81
CA THR A 411 -4.90 -9.94 -13.43
C THR A 411 -3.77 -9.87 -12.41
N SER A 412 -2.52 -10.10 -12.81
CA SER A 412 -1.39 -10.07 -11.90
C SER A 412 -1.10 -8.65 -11.39
N VAL A 413 -1.20 -8.44 -10.08
CA VAL A 413 -0.86 -7.18 -9.39
C VAL A 413 0.58 -7.19 -8.85
N ALA A 414 1.17 -8.37 -8.83
CA ALA A 414 2.58 -8.66 -8.58
C ALA A 414 2.96 -9.96 -9.34
N PRO A 415 4.25 -10.22 -9.63
CA PRO A 415 4.67 -11.52 -10.19
C PRO A 415 4.13 -12.67 -9.34
N ASP A 416 3.45 -13.63 -9.96
CA ASP A 416 2.80 -14.79 -9.32
C ASP A 416 1.78 -14.45 -8.22
N THR A 417 1.22 -13.23 -8.25
CA THR A 417 0.12 -12.77 -7.40
C THR A 417 -1.02 -12.32 -8.29
N ASP A 418 -2.01 -13.20 -8.45
CA ASP A 418 -3.24 -12.88 -9.17
C ASP A 418 -4.17 -12.07 -8.28
N ILE A 419 -4.74 -10.99 -8.83
CA ILE A 419 -5.74 -10.22 -8.12
C ILE A 419 -6.94 -11.08 -7.71
N GLU A 420 -7.41 -12.00 -8.55
CA GLU A 420 -8.55 -12.87 -8.24
C GLU A 420 -8.24 -13.80 -7.06
N GLU A 421 -6.99 -14.26 -6.92
CA GLU A 421 -6.52 -14.99 -5.74
C GLU A 421 -6.42 -14.07 -4.51
N ALA A 422 -5.86 -12.86 -4.69
CA ALA A 422 -5.67 -11.91 -3.60
C ALA A 422 -6.99 -11.39 -3.01
N LEU A 423 -8.00 -11.25 -3.86
CA LEU A 423 -9.35 -10.80 -3.50
C LEU A 423 -10.21 -11.92 -2.91
N GLY A 424 -9.94 -13.18 -3.23
CA GLY A 424 -10.69 -14.33 -2.71
C GLY A 424 -10.24 -14.82 -1.33
N ARG A 425 -9.06 -14.39 -0.84
CA ARG A 425 -8.48 -14.87 0.42
C ARG A 425 -8.93 -14.12 1.69
N PHE A 426 -9.40 -12.87 1.59
CA PHE A 426 -9.63 -12.00 2.75
C PHE A 426 -10.86 -11.11 2.66
#